data_AF-A0A9X3XJE5-F1
#
_entry.id   AF-A0A9X3XJE5-F1
#
_cell.length_a   1.000
_cell.length_b   1.000
_cell.length_c   1.000
_cell.angle_alpha   90.00
_cell.angle_beta   90.00
_cell.angle_gamma   90.00
#
_symmetry.space_group_name_H-M   'P 1'
#
loop_
_entity.id
_entity.type
_entity.pdbx_description
1 polymer ?
#
loop_
_entity_poly.entity_id
_entity_poly.type
_entity_poly.pdbx_seq_one_letter_code
_entity_poly.pdbx_strand_id
1 'polypeptide(L)'
;MTENIKDEILEVYETLIENGVTFYYGSEVIPTGEVTSFNIIEGEYIEIEVEIEGFETYQISVEDFEEYHSKEGANYHTWPEIRKFDKKLSIMNN
;
A
#
# COMPACT_ATOMS: atom_id res chain seq x y z
N MET A 1 11.83 -16.55 4.21
CA MET A 1 10.52 -16.25 4.85
C MET A 1 10.05 -14.87 4.47
N THR A 2 10.91 -13.85 4.52
CA THR A 2 10.64 -12.47 4.10
C THR A 2 10.36 -12.29 2.60
N GLU A 3 10.95 -13.06 1.69
CA GLU A 3 10.58 -12.95 0.26
C GLU A 3 9.12 -13.36 0.02
N ASN A 4 8.65 -14.40 0.73
CA ASN A 4 7.29 -14.90 0.60
C ASN A 4 6.24 -13.89 1.11
N ILE A 5 6.53 -13.11 2.15
CA ILE A 5 5.56 -12.11 2.64
C ILE A 5 5.41 -10.94 1.67
N LYS A 6 6.49 -10.55 0.97
CA LYS A 6 6.43 -9.47 -0.03
C LYS A 6 5.53 -9.85 -1.18
N ASP A 7 5.74 -11.02 -1.76
CA ASP A 7 4.91 -11.54 -2.86
C ASP A 7 3.43 -11.63 -2.44
N GLU A 8 3.17 -12.07 -1.21
CA GLU A 8 1.81 -12.16 -0.67
C GLU A 8 1.16 -10.79 -0.40
N ILE A 9 1.94 -9.75 -0.07
CA ILE A 9 1.40 -8.38 0.07
C ILE A 9 1.05 -7.83 -1.31
N LEU A 10 1.95 -8.00 -2.28
CA LEU A 10 1.74 -7.55 -3.67
C LEU A 10 0.52 -8.23 -4.30
N GLU A 11 0.37 -9.56 -4.13
CA GLU A 11 -0.78 -10.31 -4.64
C GLU A 11 -2.11 -9.77 -4.05
N VAL A 12 -2.12 -9.48 -2.75
CA VAL A 12 -3.32 -8.94 -2.09
C VAL A 12 -3.59 -7.50 -2.52
N TYR A 13 -2.54 -6.69 -2.69
CA TYR A 13 -2.66 -5.34 -3.22
C TYR A 13 -3.30 -5.35 -4.62
N GLU A 14 -2.76 -6.14 -5.55
CA GLU A 14 -3.31 -6.31 -6.90
C GLU A 14 -4.78 -6.76 -6.87
N THR A 15 -5.08 -7.76 -6.04
CA THR A 15 -6.46 -8.24 -5.85
C THR A 15 -7.39 -7.12 -5.36
N LEU A 16 -6.93 -6.25 -4.45
CA LEU A 16 -7.72 -5.14 -3.94
C LEU A 16 -8.00 -4.10 -5.03
N ILE A 17 -7.00 -3.74 -5.84
CA ILE A 17 -7.15 -2.85 -6.99
C ILE A 17 -8.15 -3.43 -8.00
N GLU A 18 -8.02 -4.71 -8.35
CA GLU A 18 -8.94 -5.39 -9.28
C GLU A 18 -10.39 -5.40 -8.78
N ASN A 19 -10.59 -5.42 -7.46
CA ASN A 19 -11.90 -5.35 -6.82
C ASN A 19 -12.40 -3.92 -6.57
N GLY A 20 -11.72 -2.91 -7.13
CA GLY A 20 -12.15 -1.51 -7.09
C GLY A 20 -11.82 -0.79 -5.78
N VAL A 21 -10.87 -1.29 -5.01
CA VAL A 21 -10.29 -0.54 -3.90
C VAL A 21 -9.23 0.40 -4.45
N THR A 22 -9.29 1.66 -4.06
CA THR A 22 -8.30 2.67 -4.43
C THR A 22 -7.47 3.01 -3.20
N PHE A 23 -6.15 3.04 -3.36
CA PHE A 23 -5.23 3.45 -2.30
C PHE A 23 -4.86 4.91 -2.49
N TYR A 24 -4.78 5.64 -1.38
CA TYR A 24 -4.27 7.00 -1.35
C TYR A 24 -3.15 7.08 -0.33
N TYR A 25 -2.20 7.97 -0.57
CA TYR A 25 -1.13 8.28 0.38
C TYR A 25 -0.98 9.80 0.50
N GLY A 26 -0.80 10.28 1.72
CA GLY A 26 -0.49 11.68 1.99
C GLY A 26 -0.05 11.89 3.43
N SER A 27 1.04 12.63 3.62
CA SER A 27 1.68 12.91 4.91
C SER A 27 1.84 14.41 5.12
N GLU A 28 2.52 14.82 6.20
CA GLU A 28 2.83 16.24 6.44
C GLU A 28 3.73 16.86 5.34
N VAL A 29 4.47 16.03 4.60
CA VAL A 29 5.45 16.45 3.58
C VAL A 29 5.06 16.07 2.16
N ILE A 30 4.18 15.09 1.97
CA ILE A 30 3.71 14.63 0.67
C ILE A 30 2.21 14.94 0.56
N PRO A 31 1.76 15.75 -0.43
CA PRO A 31 0.34 16.00 -0.62
C PRO A 31 -0.44 14.69 -0.85
N THR A 32 -1.72 14.67 -0.47
CA THR A 32 -2.55 13.48 -0.68
C THR A 32 -2.82 13.25 -2.16
N GLY A 33 -2.54 12.04 -2.65
CA GLY A 33 -2.88 11.61 -4.01
C GLY A 33 -3.13 10.10 -4.10
N GLU A 34 -3.63 9.65 -5.25
CA GLU A 34 -3.90 8.24 -5.53
C GLU A 34 -2.59 7.48 -5.75
N VAL A 35 -2.47 6.31 -5.13
CA VAL A 35 -1.32 5.42 -5.33
C VAL A 35 -1.56 4.58 -6.58
N THR A 36 -0.81 4.87 -7.65
CA THR A 36 -0.95 4.24 -8.96
C THR A 36 0.01 3.07 -9.14
N SER A 37 1.10 3.04 -8.36
CA SER A 37 2.05 1.94 -8.29
C SER A 37 2.47 1.68 -6.86
N PHE A 38 2.65 0.42 -6.51
CA PHE A 38 3.08 -0.03 -5.19
C PHE A 38 4.06 -1.18 -5.37
N ASN A 39 5.27 -1.03 -4.82
CA ASN A 39 6.28 -2.08 -4.84
C ASN A 39 7.05 -2.12 -3.52
N ILE A 40 7.40 -3.32 -3.07
CA ILE A 40 8.19 -3.51 -1.86
C ILE A 40 9.65 -3.69 -2.25
N ILE A 41 10.50 -2.74 -1.86
CA ILE A 41 11.94 -2.78 -2.16
C ILE A 41 12.72 -3.49 -1.04
N GLU A 42 14.05 -3.40 -1.03
CA GLU A 42 14.88 -4.03 0.00
C GLU A 42 14.64 -3.41 1.40
N GLY A 43 14.72 -4.25 2.44
CA GLY A 43 14.40 -3.84 3.82
C GLY A 43 12.90 -3.63 4.07
N GLU A 44 12.59 -2.65 4.94
CA GLU A 44 11.25 -2.21 5.35
C GLU A 44 10.83 -0.92 4.62
N TYR A 45 11.12 -0.86 3.33
CA TYR A 45 10.79 0.29 2.48
C TYR A 45 9.86 -0.12 1.33
N ILE A 46 8.99 0.81 0.97
CA ILE A 46 8.01 0.70 -0.11
C ILE A 46 8.28 1.84 -1.07
N GLU A 47 8.28 1.52 -2.36
CA GLU A 47 8.24 2.50 -3.44
C GLU A 47 6.79 2.64 -3.91
N ILE A 48 6.27 3.86 -3.86
CA ILE A 48 4.94 4.19 -4.36
C ILE A 48 5.03 5.25 -5.45
N GLU A 49 4.17 5.17 -6.44
CA GLU A 49 3.90 6.27 -7.37
C GLU A 49 2.55 6.89 -6.98
N VAL A 50 2.53 8.22 -6.83
CA VAL A 50 1.35 8.97 -6.39
C VAL A 50 0.96 10.01 -7.44
N GLU A 51 -0.32 10.08 -7.77
CA GLU A 51 -0.90 11.06 -8.69
C GLU A 51 -1.36 12.32 -7.92
N ILE A 52 -0.59 13.41 -8.00
CA ILE A 52 -0.87 14.69 -7.29
C ILE A 52 -0.98 15.88 -8.25
N GLU A 53 -0.10 15.97 -9.24
CA GLU A 53 -0.16 16.90 -10.40
C GLU A 53 0.61 16.31 -11.60
N GLY A 54 0.45 15.00 -11.81
CA GLY A 54 1.35 14.13 -12.57
C GLY A 54 1.75 12.94 -11.70
N PHE A 55 2.68 12.11 -12.19
CA PHE A 55 3.15 10.91 -11.49
C PHE A 55 4.48 11.19 -10.78
N GLU A 56 4.47 11.08 -9.44
CA GLU A 56 5.67 11.25 -8.62
C GLU A 56 5.96 9.98 -7.82
N THR A 57 7.23 9.56 -7.81
CA THR A 57 7.67 8.35 -7.11
C THR A 57 8.31 8.70 -5.77
N TYR A 58 7.89 8.00 -4.72
CA TYR A 58 8.36 8.17 -3.35
C TYR A 58 8.85 6.85 -2.77
N GLN A 59 9.93 6.90 -2.01
CA GLN A 59 10.39 5.80 -1.18
C GLN A 59 10.08 6.13 0.27
N ILE A 60 9.23 5.32 0.89
CA ILE A 60 8.72 5.51 2.25
C ILE A 60 8.93 4.23 3.05
N SER A 61 8.96 4.34 4.38
CA SER A 61 9.01 3.16 5.23
C SER A 61 7.66 2.41 5.23
N VAL A 62 7.68 1.12 5.57
CA VAL A 62 6.44 0.35 5.82
C VAL A 62 5.63 1.03 6.93
N GLU A 63 6.29 1.50 7.99
CA GLU A 63 5.66 2.24 9.09
C GLU A 63 4.95 3.51 8.61
N ASP A 64 5.60 4.34 7.80
CA ASP A 64 4.99 5.54 7.23
C ASP A 64 3.81 5.19 6.32
N PHE A 65 3.92 4.12 5.54
CA PHE A 65 2.79 3.68 4.72
C PHE A 65 1.61 3.28 5.60
N GLU A 66 1.82 2.45 6.63
CA GLU A 66 0.76 2.03 7.55
C GLU A 66 0.02 3.21 8.20
N GLU A 67 0.75 4.24 8.62
CA GLU A 67 0.18 5.42 9.29
C GLU A 67 -0.56 6.36 8.33
N TYR A 68 -0.02 6.61 7.15
CA TYR A 68 -0.46 7.71 6.27
C TYR A 68 -1.26 7.29 5.03
N HIS A 69 -1.37 5.98 4.75
CA HIS A 69 -2.22 5.53 3.65
C HIS A 69 -3.70 5.50 4.05
N SER A 70 -4.57 5.68 3.06
CA SER A 70 -6.00 5.44 3.20
C SER A 70 -6.52 4.61 2.02
N LYS A 71 -7.71 4.03 2.20
CA LYS A 71 -8.34 3.14 1.22
C LYS A 71 -9.78 3.58 0.99
N GLU A 72 -10.15 3.75 -0.27
CA GLU A 72 -11.54 3.99 -0.68
C GLU A 72 -12.07 2.83 -1.54
N GLY A 73 -13.39 2.80 -1.81
CA GLY A 73 -14.01 1.72 -2.58
C GLY A 73 -14.20 0.39 -1.81
N ALA A 74 -13.77 0.35 -0.54
CA ALA A 74 -13.92 -0.82 0.32
C ALA A 74 -15.41 -1.19 0.55
N ASN A 75 -15.71 -2.49 0.45
CA ASN A 75 -17.05 -3.03 0.67
C ASN A 75 -16.97 -4.40 1.35
N TYR A 76 -18.12 -5.01 1.66
CA TYR A 76 -18.15 -6.25 2.43
C TYR A 76 -17.42 -7.43 1.76
N HIS A 77 -17.24 -7.41 0.44
CA HIS A 77 -16.48 -8.42 -0.29
C HIS A 77 -14.97 -8.20 -0.20
N THR A 78 -14.50 -6.96 -0.02
CA THR A 78 -13.06 -6.64 0.01
C THR A 78 -12.50 -6.52 1.42
N TRP A 79 -13.36 -6.46 2.44
CA TRP A 79 -12.93 -6.42 3.85
C TRP A 79 -12.02 -7.57 4.28
N PRO A 80 -12.24 -8.85 3.88
CA PRO A 80 -11.31 -9.93 4.22
C PRO A 80 -9.89 -9.69 3.69
N GLU A 81 -9.79 -9.23 2.45
CA GLU A 81 -8.56 -8.94 1.72
C GLU A 81 -7.85 -7.72 2.32
N ILE A 82 -8.60 -6.65 2.67
CA ILE A 82 -8.05 -5.49 3.37
C ILE A 82 -7.41 -5.92 4.70
N ARG A 83 -8.10 -6.75 5.50
CA ARG A 83 -7.53 -7.25 6.76
C ARG A 83 -6.32 -8.15 6.54
N LYS A 84 -6.32 -8.92 5.45
CA LYS A 84 -5.16 -9.76 5.06
C LYS A 84 -3.97 -8.87 4.71
N PHE A 85 -4.19 -7.79 3.96
CA PHE A 85 -3.19 -6.79 3.59
C PHE A 85 -2.60 -6.12 4.83
N ASP A 86 -3.44 -5.50 5.67
CA ASP A 86 -3.02 -4.78 6.88
C ASP A 86 -2.24 -5.70 7.84
N LYS A 87 -2.70 -6.94 8.01
CA LYS A 87 -1.99 -7.92 8.85
C LYS A 87 -0.60 -8.26 8.30
N LYS A 88 -0.45 -8.38 6.98
CA LYS A 88 0.83 -8.74 6.35
C LYS A 88 1.82 -7.59 6.41
N LEU A 89 1.37 -6.36 6.15
CA LEU A 89 2.18 -5.15 6.36
C LEU A 89 2.69 -5.09 7.81
N SER A 90 1.82 -5.30 8.78
CA SER A 90 2.20 -5.24 10.20
C SER A 90 3.22 -6.33 10.58
N ILE A 91 3.14 -7.52 9.98
CA ILE A 91 4.15 -8.57 10.17
C ILE A 91 5.48 -8.19 9.51
N MET A 92 5.46 -7.48 8.37
CA MET A 92 6.67 -7.03 7.70
C MET A 92 7.40 -5.93 8.49
N ASN A 93 6.67 -5.12 9.25
CA ASN A 93 7.17 -4.05 10.10
C ASN A 93 7.71 -4.53 11.48
N ASN A 94 7.70 -5.85 11.77
CA ASN A 94 8.10 -6.45 13.06
C ASN A 94 9.14 -7.56 12.90
#